data_AF-A0A8H7KYQ6-F1
#
_entry.id   AF-A0A8H7KYQ6-F1
#
_cell.length_a   1.000
_cell.length_b   1.000
_cell.length_c   1.000
_cell.angle_alpha   90.00
_cell.angle_beta   90.00
_cell.angle_gamma   90.00
#
_symmetry.space_group_name_H-M   'P 1'
#
loop_
_entity.id
_entity.type
_entity.pdbx_description
1 polymer ?
#
loop_
_entity_poly.entity_id
_entity_poly.type
_entity_poly.pdbx_seq_one_letter_code
_entity_poly.pdbx_strand_id
1 'polypeptide(L)'
;MLFIPALFLAGFASAATLSDRATTYCDQWEHLADGIHPQSTWDWSISSSSGIVADVAYDLFTSATSGGSNAYEIMIWLANYNAGPISYTYGSNGQPTPVAANITIGGYTWNLYYGSNGSNYVYSFLPTSGVHTAFSADLKAFFTAGTEPTSSTSSITLTT
;
A
#
# COMPACT_ATOMS: atom_id res chain seq x y z
N MET A 1 50.30 -10.52 21.65
CA MET A 1 48.93 -9.98 21.52
C MET A 1 48.28 -10.70 20.35
N LEU A 2 47.46 -11.71 20.63
CA LEU A 2 46.90 -12.63 19.64
C LEU A 2 45.45 -12.19 19.35
N PHE A 3 45.16 -11.84 18.11
CA PHE A 3 43.85 -11.37 17.66
C PHE A 3 42.96 -12.60 17.38
N ILE A 4 41.83 -12.71 18.08
CA ILE A 4 40.76 -13.69 17.77
C ILE A 4 39.73 -12.96 16.92
N PRO A 5 39.46 -13.35 15.66
CA PRO A 5 38.32 -12.80 14.95
C PRO A 5 37.06 -13.50 15.44
N ALA A 6 36.14 -12.72 16.02
CA ALA A 6 34.81 -13.18 16.36
C ALA A 6 34.06 -13.59 15.07
N LEU A 7 33.79 -14.89 14.95
CA LEU A 7 32.94 -15.47 13.94
C LEU A 7 31.49 -15.03 14.24
N PHE A 8 31.01 -14.02 13.53
CA PHE A 8 29.59 -13.65 13.57
C PHE A 8 28.77 -14.76 12.90
N LEU A 9 28.08 -15.53 13.73
CA LEU A 9 27.07 -16.49 13.30
C LEU A 9 25.83 -15.69 12.90
N ALA A 10 25.63 -15.46 11.60
CA ALA A 10 24.39 -14.89 11.09
C ALA A 10 23.25 -15.89 11.37
N GLY A 11 22.42 -15.57 12.35
CA GLY A 11 21.21 -16.33 12.65
C GLY A 11 20.26 -16.25 11.46
N PHE A 12 19.86 -17.41 10.93
CA PHE A 12 18.79 -17.51 9.96
C PHE A 12 17.48 -17.11 10.64
N ALA A 13 16.97 -15.91 10.34
CA ALA A 13 15.58 -15.58 10.65
C ALA A 13 14.67 -16.46 9.76
N SER A 14 13.84 -17.27 10.40
CA SER A 14 12.81 -18.08 9.74
C SER A 14 11.92 -17.17 8.89
N ALA A 15 11.75 -17.49 7.61
CA ALA A 15 10.80 -16.80 6.74
C ALA A 15 9.40 -16.87 7.36
N ALA A 16 8.79 -15.72 7.63
CA ALA A 16 7.40 -15.65 8.03
C ALA A 16 6.54 -16.18 6.88
N THR A 17 5.69 -17.16 7.17
CA THR A 17 4.75 -17.71 6.18
C THR A 17 3.52 -16.79 6.17
N LEU A 18 3.39 -15.97 5.12
CA LEU A 18 2.17 -15.21 4.82
C LEU A 18 1.10 -16.24 4.37
N SER A 19 0.04 -16.38 5.16
CA SER A 19 -0.98 -17.42 4.96
C SER A 19 -1.93 -17.12 3.79
N ASP A 20 -2.13 -15.85 3.44
CA ASP A 20 -3.07 -15.47 2.38
C ASP A 20 -2.43 -14.46 1.42
N ARG A 21 -2.34 -14.84 0.15
CA ARG A 21 -1.95 -13.93 -0.94
C ARG A 21 -3.18 -13.12 -1.32
N ALA A 22 -3.13 -11.80 -1.15
CA ALA A 22 -4.19 -10.90 -1.62
C ALA A 22 -4.34 -11.01 -3.15
N THR A 23 -5.55 -11.28 -3.58
CA THR A 23 -5.94 -11.61 -4.95
C THR A 23 -5.71 -10.42 -5.89
N THR A 24 -5.03 -10.65 -7.02
CA THR A 24 -4.94 -9.69 -8.12
C THR A 24 -6.33 -9.54 -8.79
N TYR A 25 -6.95 -8.38 -8.68
CA TYR A 25 -8.28 -8.07 -9.24
C TYR A 25 -8.23 -7.68 -10.73
N CYS A 26 -7.67 -8.55 -11.59
CA CYS A 26 -7.46 -8.22 -13.01
C CYS A 26 -8.75 -8.13 -13.86
N ASP A 27 -9.89 -8.66 -13.39
CA ASP A 27 -11.11 -8.82 -14.23
C ASP A 27 -12.35 -8.06 -13.72
N GLN A 28 -12.22 -7.17 -12.73
CA GLN A 28 -13.38 -6.47 -12.13
C GLN A 28 -13.79 -5.15 -12.82
N TRP A 29 -13.23 -4.87 -14.00
CA TRP A 29 -13.56 -3.69 -14.80
C TRP A 29 -15.05 -3.57 -15.16
N GLU A 30 -15.79 -4.68 -15.26
CA GLU A 30 -17.23 -4.63 -15.56
C GLU A 30 -18.11 -4.32 -14.32
N HIS A 31 -17.58 -4.34 -13.09
CA HIS A 31 -18.41 -4.15 -11.88
C HIS A 31 -18.26 -2.80 -11.19
N LEU A 32 -17.20 -2.04 -11.44
CA LEU A 32 -17.07 -0.67 -10.89
C LEU A 32 -18.03 0.33 -11.55
N ALA A 33 -18.46 0.04 -12.78
CA ALA A 33 -19.44 0.80 -13.57
C ALA A 33 -20.90 0.43 -13.24
N ASP A 34 -21.16 -0.78 -12.75
CA ASP A 34 -22.50 -1.32 -12.46
C ASP A 34 -23.04 -0.96 -11.06
N GLY A 35 -22.33 -0.12 -10.30
CA GLY A 35 -22.76 0.33 -8.98
C GLY A 35 -22.55 -0.69 -7.85
N ILE A 36 -21.74 -1.73 -8.09
CA ILE A 36 -21.34 -2.68 -7.05
C ILE A 36 -20.15 -2.08 -6.29
N HIS A 37 -20.39 -1.77 -5.02
CA HIS A 37 -19.35 -1.38 -4.06
C HIS A 37 -18.33 -2.53 -3.94
N PRO A 38 -17.04 -2.35 -4.26
CA PRO A 38 -16.00 -3.33 -3.94
C PRO A 38 -15.71 -3.27 -2.43
N GLN A 39 -16.73 -3.58 -1.63
CA GLN A 39 -16.59 -3.83 -0.22
C GLN A 39 -15.71 -5.06 -0.07
N SER A 40 -14.53 -4.87 0.52
CA SER A 40 -13.63 -5.96 0.85
C SER A 40 -13.51 -6.07 2.36
N THR A 41 -13.44 -7.31 2.83
CA THR A 41 -13.05 -7.63 4.20
C THR A 41 -11.84 -8.55 4.16
N TRP A 42 -10.84 -8.30 5.00
CA TRP A 42 -9.66 -9.14 5.14
C TRP A 42 -9.22 -9.19 6.59
N ASP A 43 -9.36 -10.38 7.18
CA ASP A 43 -8.78 -10.74 8.46
C ASP A 43 -7.49 -11.53 8.19
N TRP A 44 -6.37 -11.10 8.76
CA TRP A 44 -5.08 -11.75 8.59
C TRP A 44 -4.28 -11.77 9.90
N SER A 45 -3.27 -12.65 9.95
CA SER A 45 -2.37 -12.73 11.08
C SER A 45 -0.95 -13.08 10.65
N ILE A 46 0.02 -12.73 11.49
CA ILE A 46 1.42 -13.12 11.36
C ILE A 46 1.96 -13.52 12.74
N SER A 47 2.67 -14.64 12.80
CA SER A 47 3.11 -15.26 14.07
C SER A 47 4.40 -14.65 14.65
N SER A 48 5.20 -13.98 13.82
CA SER A 48 6.38 -13.22 14.24
C SER A 48 6.64 -12.07 13.27
N SER A 49 6.76 -10.86 13.82
CA SER A 49 7.13 -9.64 13.09
C SER A 49 8.55 -9.16 13.39
N SER A 50 9.30 -9.90 14.21
CA SER A 50 10.67 -9.52 14.57
C SER A 50 11.63 -9.81 13.43
N GLY A 51 12.36 -8.78 12.99
CA GLY A 51 13.39 -8.91 11.95
C GLY A 51 12.87 -9.12 10.54
N ILE A 52 11.55 -9.04 10.30
CA ILE A 52 10.99 -9.12 8.95
C ILE A 52 11.04 -7.75 8.26
N VAL A 53 11.23 -7.78 6.94
CA VAL A 53 11.09 -6.65 6.03
C VAL A 53 9.98 -7.02 5.05
N ALA A 54 8.77 -6.52 5.30
CA ALA A 54 7.57 -6.87 4.53
C ALA A 54 6.46 -5.84 4.72
N ASP A 55 5.54 -5.80 3.76
CA ASP A 55 4.23 -5.19 3.91
C ASP A 55 3.13 -6.26 3.83
N VAL A 56 1.91 -5.85 4.20
CA VAL A 56 0.68 -6.58 3.90
C VAL A 56 -0.22 -5.58 3.19
N ALA A 57 -0.53 -5.77 1.92
CA ALA A 57 -1.22 -4.77 1.13
C ALA A 57 -2.23 -5.35 0.13
N TYR A 58 -3.26 -4.56 -0.17
CA TYR A 58 -3.96 -4.67 -1.44
C TYR A 58 -3.12 -4.01 -2.54
N ASP A 59 -3.17 -4.56 -3.73
CA ASP A 59 -2.49 -4.05 -4.92
C ASP A 59 -3.46 -4.02 -6.10
N LEU A 60 -3.83 -2.81 -6.53
CA LEU A 60 -4.89 -2.55 -7.49
C LEU A 60 -4.33 -1.77 -8.68
N PHE A 61 -4.64 -2.20 -9.90
CA PHE A 61 -4.17 -1.54 -11.11
C PHE A 61 -5.32 -0.91 -11.89
N THR A 62 -5.04 0.26 -12.48
CA THR A 62 -5.96 0.91 -13.41
C THR A 62 -5.33 1.07 -14.79
N SER A 63 -6.14 1.00 -15.83
CA SER A 63 -5.77 1.26 -17.22
C SER A 63 -6.82 2.17 -17.86
N ALA A 64 -6.44 2.91 -18.92
CA ALA A 64 -7.37 3.77 -19.65
C ALA A 64 -8.41 2.98 -20.47
N THR A 65 -8.11 1.73 -20.80
CA THR A 65 -9.01 0.83 -21.53
C THR A 65 -8.98 -0.54 -20.91
N SER A 66 -10.09 -1.29 -21.04
CA SER A 66 -10.12 -2.70 -20.67
C SER A 66 -9.04 -3.48 -21.46
N GLY A 67 -8.25 -4.30 -20.76
CA GLY A 67 -7.11 -5.02 -21.32
C GLY A 67 -5.91 -4.16 -21.75
N GLY A 68 -5.96 -2.85 -21.50
CA GLY A 68 -4.85 -1.93 -21.75
C GLY A 68 -3.72 -2.06 -20.72
N SER A 69 -2.59 -1.40 -20.99
CA SER A 69 -1.48 -1.35 -20.03
C SER A 69 -1.86 -0.57 -18.77
N ASN A 70 -1.33 -0.99 -17.63
CA ASN A 70 -1.54 -0.33 -16.35
C ASN A 70 -0.97 1.09 -16.39
N ALA A 71 -1.79 2.09 -16.07
CA ALA A 71 -1.43 3.50 -15.94
C ALA A 71 -1.13 3.86 -14.48
N TYR A 72 -1.97 3.37 -13.55
CA TYR A 72 -1.78 3.59 -12.12
C TYR A 72 -1.84 2.27 -11.34
N GLU A 73 -1.14 2.27 -10.22
CA GLU A 73 -1.14 1.25 -9.19
C GLU A 73 -1.51 1.92 -7.86
N ILE A 74 -2.47 1.34 -7.16
CA ILE A 74 -3.00 1.84 -5.91
C ILE A 74 -2.80 0.74 -4.88
N MET A 75 -1.87 0.96 -3.98
CA MET A 75 -1.57 0.06 -2.89
C MET A 75 -2.22 0.53 -1.59
N ILE A 76 -2.88 -0.38 -0.88
CA ILE A 76 -3.48 -0.10 0.44
C ILE A 76 -2.80 -1.02 1.45
N TRP A 77 -1.83 -0.48 2.18
CA TRP A 77 -0.97 -1.24 3.09
C TRP A 77 -1.64 -1.40 4.44
N LEU A 78 -2.08 -2.60 4.79
CA LEU A 78 -2.59 -2.92 6.12
C LEU A 78 -1.47 -3.02 7.17
N ALA A 79 -0.23 -3.28 6.76
CA ALA A 79 0.93 -3.29 7.64
C ALA A 79 2.20 -2.86 6.92
N ASN A 80 3.10 -2.22 7.67
CA ASN A 80 4.48 -1.99 7.27
C ASN A 80 5.43 -2.53 8.35
N TYR A 81 6.11 -3.62 8.05
CA TYR A 81 7.17 -4.18 8.88
C TYR A 81 8.52 -3.84 8.25
N ASN A 82 9.06 -2.65 8.54
CA ASN A 82 10.37 -2.17 8.07
C ASN A 82 10.56 -2.12 6.54
N ALA A 83 9.48 -2.10 5.78
CA ALA A 83 9.47 -1.83 4.35
C ALA A 83 9.29 -0.33 4.08
N GLY A 84 9.32 0.07 2.80
CA GLY A 84 9.08 1.45 2.38
C GLY A 84 8.30 1.51 1.07
N PRO A 85 7.31 2.40 0.95
CA PRO A 85 6.58 2.59 -0.30
C PRO A 85 7.48 3.21 -1.38
N ILE A 86 7.09 3.03 -2.63
CA ILE A 86 7.64 3.80 -3.74
C ILE A 86 7.25 5.28 -3.53
N SER A 87 8.24 6.16 -3.54
CA SER A 87 8.06 7.59 -3.26
C SER A 87 8.96 8.43 -4.16
N TYR A 88 8.50 9.60 -4.58
CA TYR A 88 9.34 10.64 -5.16
C TYR A 88 9.97 11.54 -4.10
N THR A 89 9.36 11.61 -2.91
CA THR A 89 9.75 12.52 -1.82
C THR A 89 10.39 11.75 -0.68
N TYR A 90 11.59 12.16 -0.29
CA TYR A 90 12.34 11.61 0.83
C TYR A 90 12.83 12.73 1.75
N GLY A 91 12.77 12.48 3.06
CA GLY A 91 13.31 13.36 4.08
C GLY A 91 14.83 13.29 4.15
N SER A 92 15.44 14.21 4.89
CA SER A 92 16.90 14.22 5.14
C SER A 92 17.41 12.97 5.86
N ASN A 93 16.52 12.23 6.53
CA ASN A 93 16.78 10.94 7.16
C ASN A 93 16.72 9.75 6.18
N GLY A 94 16.52 10.00 4.88
CA GLY A 94 16.40 8.98 3.85
C GLY A 94 15.10 8.20 3.87
N GLN A 95 14.10 8.62 4.67
CA GLN A 95 12.80 7.96 4.74
C GLN A 95 11.80 8.62 3.79
N PRO A 96 10.88 7.85 3.18
CA PRO A 96 9.85 8.43 2.32
C PRO A 96 9.00 9.41 3.13
N THR A 97 8.67 10.55 2.53
CA THR A 97 7.80 11.57 3.13
C THR A 97 6.44 11.53 2.44
N PRO A 98 5.33 11.46 3.18
CA PRO A 98 4.01 11.41 2.57
C PRO A 98 3.68 12.71 1.84
N VAL A 99 3.01 12.61 0.70
CA VAL A 99 2.49 13.77 -0.06
C VAL A 99 1.20 14.31 0.56
N ALA A 100 0.49 13.48 1.32
CA ALA A 100 -0.63 13.88 2.16
C ALA A 100 -0.70 12.98 3.40
N ALA A 101 -1.04 13.55 4.55
CA ALA A 101 -1.03 12.85 5.84
C ALA A 101 -2.39 12.89 6.52
N ASN A 102 -2.68 11.87 7.34
CA ASN A 102 -3.90 11.75 8.14
C ASN A 102 -5.20 11.79 7.33
N ILE A 103 -5.23 11.18 6.14
CA ILE A 103 -6.43 11.05 5.32
C ILE A 103 -7.31 9.95 5.91
N THR A 104 -8.62 10.21 6.08
CA THR A 104 -9.57 9.20 6.56
C THR A 104 -10.33 8.57 5.40
N ILE A 105 -10.19 7.25 5.22
CA ILE A 105 -10.87 6.47 4.17
C ILE A 105 -11.33 5.14 4.78
N GLY A 106 -12.59 4.78 4.57
CA GLY A 106 -13.13 3.50 5.05
C GLY A 106 -13.13 3.33 6.57
N GLY A 107 -13.04 4.42 7.34
CA GLY A 107 -12.92 4.38 8.80
C GLY A 107 -11.48 4.23 9.34
N TYR A 108 -10.48 4.21 8.47
CA TYR A 108 -9.06 4.12 8.82
C TYR A 108 -8.33 5.41 8.45
N THR A 109 -7.16 5.64 9.06
CA THR A 109 -6.35 6.85 8.82
C THR A 109 -5.03 6.50 8.14
N TRP A 110 -4.74 7.21 7.06
CA TRP A 110 -3.67 6.89 6.11
C TRP A 110 -2.72 8.07 5.88
N ASN A 111 -1.47 7.74 5.61
CA ASN A 111 -0.51 8.61 4.94
C ASN A 111 -0.38 8.15 3.49
N LEU A 112 -0.53 9.07 2.55
CA LEU A 112 -0.41 8.82 1.12
C LEU A 112 1.01 9.12 0.65
N TYR A 113 1.59 8.17 -0.06
CA TYR A 113 2.87 8.27 -0.74
C TYR A 113 2.66 8.13 -2.24
N TYR A 114 3.54 8.75 -3.02
CA TYR A 114 3.42 8.77 -4.48
C TYR A 114 4.79 8.63 -5.15
N GLY A 115 4.88 7.76 -6.15
CA GLY A 115 6.07 7.60 -6.98
C GLY A 115 5.79 6.84 -8.29
N SER A 116 6.81 6.22 -8.87
CA SER A 116 6.67 5.37 -10.06
C SER A 116 7.66 4.22 -10.04
N ASN A 117 7.22 3.06 -10.54
CA ASN A 117 8.05 1.87 -10.78
C ASN A 117 8.67 1.85 -12.20
N GLY A 118 8.50 2.92 -12.99
CA GLY A 118 8.97 3.05 -14.37
C GLY A 118 7.97 2.60 -15.43
N SER A 119 6.94 1.83 -15.08
CA SER A 119 5.86 1.41 -15.98
C SER A 119 4.54 2.12 -15.68
N ASN A 120 4.23 2.31 -14.40
CA ASN A 120 3.03 3.00 -13.93
C ASN A 120 3.38 3.94 -12.78
N TYR A 121 2.45 4.85 -12.48
CA TYR A 121 2.48 5.65 -11.27
C TYR A 121 1.92 4.85 -10.10
N VAL A 122 2.48 5.02 -8.90
CA VAL A 122 2.15 4.23 -7.71
C VAL A 122 1.70 5.17 -6.59
N TYR A 123 0.50 4.95 -6.08
CA TYR A 123 -0.05 5.58 -4.90
C TYR A 123 -0.11 4.56 -3.77
N SER A 124 0.54 4.81 -2.64
CA SER A 124 0.55 3.90 -1.50
C SER A 124 -0.06 4.55 -0.27
N PHE A 125 -1.16 3.98 0.22
CA PHE A 125 -1.79 4.36 1.48
C PHE A 125 -1.24 3.50 2.60
N LEU A 126 -0.50 4.10 3.52
CA LEU A 126 0.07 3.42 4.68
C LEU A 126 -0.65 3.85 5.96
N PRO A 127 -0.82 2.97 6.95
CA PRO A 127 -1.49 3.30 8.19
C PRO A 127 -0.62 4.31 8.95
N THR A 128 -1.25 5.29 9.61
CA THR A 128 -0.50 6.28 10.40
C THR A 128 0.12 5.69 11.66
N SER A 129 -0.42 4.58 12.15
CA SER A 129 0.11 3.83 13.29
C SER A 129 -0.37 2.38 13.29
N GLY A 130 0.42 1.50 13.88
CA GLY A 130 0.05 0.10 14.06
C GLY A 130 -0.14 -0.68 12.75
N VAL A 131 -0.96 -1.71 12.83
CA VAL A 131 -1.34 -2.58 11.71
C VAL A 131 -2.85 -2.80 11.74
N HIS A 132 -3.46 -3.07 10.58
CA HIS A 132 -4.87 -3.37 10.43
C HIS A 132 -5.05 -4.86 10.12
N THR A 133 -5.09 -5.71 11.16
CA THR A 133 -5.25 -7.16 11.02
C THR A 133 -6.69 -7.60 10.75
N ALA A 134 -7.65 -6.72 10.98
CA ALA A 134 -9.05 -6.87 10.62
C ALA A 134 -9.48 -5.63 9.83
N PHE A 135 -9.53 -5.77 8.52
CA PHE A 135 -9.83 -4.67 7.60
C PHE A 135 -11.18 -4.88 6.93
N SER A 136 -12.02 -3.84 6.91
CA SER A 136 -13.26 -3.86 6.12
C SER A 136 -13.56 -2.46 5.59
N ALA A 137 -13.51 -2.29 4.27
CA ALA A 137 -13.79 -1.01 3.62
C ALA A 137 -14.25 -1.18 2.17
N ASP A 138 -14.90 -0.14 1.64
CA ASP A 138 -15.13 0.02 0.21
C ASP A 138 -13.83 0.46 -0.46
N LEU A 139 -13.21 -0.44 -1.24
CA LEU A 139 -11.95 -0.17 -1.92
C LEU A 139 -12.08 0.95 -2.97
N LYS A 140 -13.29 1.22 -3.48
CA LYS A 140 -13.54 2.31 -4.44
C LYS A 140 -13.19 3.67 -3.86
N ALA A 141 -13.32 3.83 -2.54
CA ALA A 141 -13.05 5.09 -1.85
C ALA A 141 -11.58 5.53 -1.97
N PHE A 142 -10.64 4.60 -2.20
CA PHE A 142 -9.22 4.89 -2.35
C PHE A 142 -8.87 5.47 -3.72
N PHE A 143 -9.64 5.16 -4.76
CA PHE A 143 -9.46 5.74 -6.10
C PHE A 143 -9.84 7.23 -6.14
N THR A 144 -10.78 7.66 -5.29
CA THR A 144 -11.21 9.06 -5.18
C THR A 144 -10.33 9.93 -4.28
N ALA A 145 -9.50 9.33 -3.42
CA ALA A 145 -8.69 10.07 -2.43
C ALA A 145 -7.25 10.36 -2.89
N GLY A 146 -6.77 9.69 -3.95
CA GLY A 146 -5.37 9.74 -4.40
C GLY A 146 -4.97 10.94 -5.26
N THR A 147 -5.79 11.99 -5.39
CA THR A 147 -5.58 13.03 -6.41
C THR A 147 -5.18 14.39 -5.80
N GLU A 148 -3.87 14.62 -5.73
CA GLU A 148 -3.07 15.87 -5.55
C GLU A 148 -3.37 16.86 -4.39
N PRO A 149 -2.32 17.44 -3.76
CA PRO A 149 -2.47 18.52 -2.79
C PRO A 149 -2.64 19.85 -3.51
N THR A 150 -3.88 20.22 -3.86
CA THR A 150 -4.19 21.63 -4.21
C THR A 150 -5.31 22.16 -3.35
N SER A 151 -4.92 23.14 -2.52
CA SER A 151 -5.73 24.08 -1.74
C SER A 151 -7.23 24.13 -2.04
N SER A 152 -8.01 23.88 -0.99
CA SER A 152 -9.35 24.41 -0.73
C SER A 152 -10.48 23.96 -1.67
N THR A 153 -11.31 23.06 -1.16
CA THR A 153 -12.72 22.86 -1.56
C THR A 153 -12.94 22.42 -3.01
N SER A 154 -12.81 21.14 -3.32
CA SER A 154 -13.37 20.55 -4.55
C SER A 154 -13.48 19.03 -4.44
N SER A 155 -14.70 18.50 -4.44
CA SER A 155 -14.95 17.09 -4.77
C SER A 155 -14.62 16.86 -6.24
N ILE A 156 -13.70 15.92 -6.52
CA ILE A 156 -13.24 15.59 -7.87
C ILE A 156 -14.01 14.36 -8.38
N THR A 157 -14.57 14.49 -9.58
CA THR A 157 -15.25 13.42 -10.33
C THR A 157 -14.28 12.87 -11.37
N LEU A 158 -14.00 11.57 -11.34
CA LEU A 158 -13.32 10.86 -12.43
C LEU A 158 -14.28 10.76 -13.62
N THR A 159 -14.03 11.52 -14.68
CA THR A 159 -14.70 11.31 -15.97
C THR A 159 -13.95 10.24 -16.75
N THR A 160 -14.72 9.23 -17.16
CA THR A 160 -14.37 8.21 -18.16
C THR A 160 -13.84 8.81 -19.45
#